data_AF-A0A257W4V1-F1
#
_entry.id   AF-A0A257W4V1-F1
#
_cell.length_a   1.000
_cell.length_b   1.000
_cell.length_c   1.000
_cell.angle_alpha   90.00
_cell.angle_beta   90.00
_cell.angle_gamma   90.00
#
_symmetry.space_group_name_H-M   'P 1'
#
loop_
_entity.id
_entity.type
_entity.pdbx_description
1 polymer ?
#
loop_
_entity_poly.entity_id
_entity_poly.type
_entity_poly.pdbx_seq_one_letter_code
_entity_poly.pdbx_strand_id
1 'polypeptide(L)'
;MRLIYLLLFTVTAFAQPIKVEAEAFARQELDSVRQWQRKQGLEASGGAYLQALPDTRRTHDDKLIKGENFTDEPGQMAVLTYQVKFPAPGRYFVWVRAFSSGPEDNSIHTGLNGAWPQSGRRMQWCEGKNVWTWASKQRTAANHCGEPGKIWLDVPSAGEHTVQFSLREDGFRFDQFLLTTDPNYKP
;
A
#
# COMPACT_ATOMS: atom_id res chain seq x y z
N MET A 1 -20.23 38.52 -40.09
CA MET A 1 -20.76 37.56 -39.11
C MET A 1 -19.72 36.46 -38.93
N ARG A 2 -18.87 36.55 -37.90
CA ARG A 2 -17.85 35.52 -37.59
C ARG A 2 -18.26 34.85 -36.28
N LEU A 3 -18.73 33.61 -36.37
CA LEU A 3 -18.90 32.74 -35.21
C LEU A 3 -17.52 32.33 -34.71
N ILE A 4 -17.17 32.75 -33.50
CA ILE A 4 -16.01 32.22 -32.77
C ILE A 4 -16.53 30.98 -32.03
N TYR A 5 -16.09 29.80 -32.44
CA TYR A 5 -16.30 28.56 -31.70
C TYR A 5 -15.34 28.54 -30.51
N LEU A 6 -15.89 28.72 -29.30
CA LEU A 6 -15.15 28.51 -28.06
C LEU A 6 -15.12 27.00 -27.79
N LEU A 7 -14.00 26.33 -28.10
CA LEU A 7 -13.76 24.96 -27.64
C LEU A 7 -13.58 25.00 -26.11
N LEU A 8 -14.59 24.56 -25.36
CA LEU A 8 -14.42 24.23 -23.95
C LEU A 8 -13.65 22.90 -23.84
N PHE A 9 -12.37 22.98 -23.50
CA PHE A 9 -11.64 21.82 -22.98
C PHE A 9 -12.10 21.60 -21.54
N THR A 10 -12.88 20.54 -21.30
CA THR A 10 -13.16 20.07 -19.94
C THR A 10 -11.88 19.46 -19.38
N VAL A 11 -11.17 20.18 -18.52
CA VAL A 11 -10.13 19.59 -17.67
C VAL A 11 -10.84 18.77 -16.60
N THR A 12 -10.75 17.45 -16.66
CA THR A 12 -11.25 16.57 -15.61
C THR A 12 -10.39 16.82 -14.36
N ALA A 13 -10.94 17.48 -13.35
CA ALA A 13 -10.25 17.67 -12.07
C ALA A 13 -10.33 16.39 -11.24
N PHE A 14 -9.18 15.81 -10.90
CA PHE A 14 -9.12 14.70 -9.95
C PHE A 14 -9.28 15.21 -8.52
N ALA A 15 -9.89 14.40 -7.66
CA ALA A 15 -9.95 14.69 -6.24
C ALA A 15 -8.54 14.71 -5.64
N GLN A 16 -8.33 15.55 -4.61
CA GLN A 16 -7.08 15.55 -3.85
C GLN A 16 -6.80 14.14 -3.29
N PRO A 17 -5.55 13.66 -3.36
CA PRO A 17 -5.21 12.37 -2.79
C PRO A 17 -5.46 12.31 -1.28
N ILE A 18 -5.99 11.18 -0.82
CA ILE A 18 -6.14 10.89 0.60
C ILE A 18 -4.82 10.31 1.08
N LYS A 19 -4.19 10.92 2.09
CA LYS A 19 -2.88 10.53 2.61
C LYS A 19 -3.02 10.17 4.08
N VAL A 20 -2.48 9.02 4.49
CA VAL A 20 -2.69 8.44 5.83
C VAL A 20 -1.39 7.84 6.34
N GLU A 21 -0.97 8.26 7.54
CA GLU A 21 0.21 7.71 8.22
C GLU A 21 -0.02 6.26 8.62
N ALA A 22 1.01 5.42 8.47
CA ALA A 22 0.89 3.99 8.76
C ALA A 22 0.57 3.74 10.23
N GLU A 23 1.10 4.55 11.17
CA GLU A 23 0.80 4.42 12.59
C GLU A 23 -0.61 4.88 12.99
N ALA A 24 -1.38 5.48 12.08
CA ALA A 24 -2.76 5.92 12.33
C ALA A 24 -3.81 4.80 12.15
N PHE A 25 -3.41 3.53 12.28
CA PHE A 25 -4.32 2.40 12.18
C PHE A 25 -5.29 2.38 13.37
N ALA A 26 -6.55 2.01 13.10
CA ALA A 26 -7.58 1.88 14.13
C ALA A 26 -7.50 0.55 14.89
N ARG A 27 -7.02 -0.50 14.20
CA ARG A 27 -6.93 -1.85 14.76
C ARG A 27 -5.85 -2.67 14.04
N GLN A 28 -5.23 -3.58 14.78
CA GLN A 28 -4.42 -4.66 14.27
C GLN A 28 -5.01 -6.01 14.69
N GLU A 29 -4.98 -7.01 13.81
CA GLU A 29 -5.47 -8.37 14.04
C GLU A 29 -4.50 -9.41 13.45
N LEU A 30 -4.69 -10.68 13.82
CA LEU A 30 -3.89 -11.82 13.34
C LEU A 30 -2.38 -11.63 13.58
N ASP A 31 -2.04 -11.12 14.77
CA ASP A 31 -0.71 -10.60 15.09
C ASP A 31 0.07 -11.44 16.11
N SER A 32 -0.37 -12.68 16.35
CA SER A 32 0.31 -13.61 17.27
C SER A 32 1.63 -14.17 16.73
N VAL A 33 1.82 -14.14 15.40
CA VAL A 33 3.01 -14.68 14.72
C VAL A 33 3.93 -13.56 14.26
N ARG A 34 3.37 -12.54 13.62
CA ARG A 34 4.04 -11.31 13.23
C ARG A 34 3.16 -10.13 13.60
N GLN A 35 3.77 -9.04 14.03
CA GLN A 35 3.09 -7.86 14.53
C GLN A 35 3.72 -6.61 13.92
N TRP A 36 2.89 -5.67 13.47
CA TRP A 36 3.36 -4.33 13.14
C TRP A 36 3.64 -3.57 14.43
N GLN A 37 4.90 -3.17 14.59
CA GLN A 37 5.35 -2.40 15.73
C GLN A 37 5.75 -1.00 15.27
N ARG A 38 5.27 0.01 16.00
CA ARG A 38 5.67 1.39 15.78
C ARG A 38 7.16 1.57 16.11
N LYS A 39 7.89 2.20 15.20
CA LYS A 39 9.29 2.59 15.34
C LYS A 39 9.42 4.10 15.09
N GLN A 40 10.43 4.70 15.70
CA GLN A 40 10.80 6.09 15.41
C GLN A 40 11.77 6.12 14.22
N GLY A 41 11.66 7.14 13.38
CA GLY A 41 12.55 7.35 12.24
C GLY A 41 12.43 8.76 11.71
N LEU A 42 13.51 9.54 11.78
CA LEU A 42 13.51 10.97 11.42
C LEU A 42 13.18 11.23 9.93
N GLU A 43 13.46 10.26 9.06
CA GLU A 43 13.18 10.35 7.62
C GLU A 43 11.80 9.81 7.23
N ALA A 44 11.13 9.13 8.16
CA ALA A 44 9.74 8.70 8.00
C ALA A 44 8.80 9.91 8.09
N SER A 45 7.67 9.85 7.39
CA SER A 45 6.62 10.86 7.53
C SER A 45 6.16 10.89 8.99
N GLY A 46 5.93 12.08 9.53
CA GLY A 46 5.53 12.22 10.95
C GLY A 46 6.57 11.75 11.99
N GLY A 47 7.77 11.32 11.57
CA GLY A 47 8.84 10.86 12.45
C GLY A 47 8.70 9.42 12.95
N ALA A 48 7.74 8.64 12.45
CA ALA A 48 7.52 7.25 12.84
C ALA A 48 7.05 6.39 11.65
N TYR A 49 7.17 5.07 11.80
CA TYR A 49 6.71 4.09 10.83
C TYR A 49 6.33 2.79 11.54
N LEU A 50 5.72 1.85 10.82
CA LEU A 50 5.45 0.50 11.29
C LEU A 50 6.44 -0.49 10.70
N GLN A 51 6.92 -1.44 11.51
CA GLN A 51 7.72 -2.56 11.04
C GLN A 51 7.07 -3.89 11.43
N ALA A 52 6.93 -4.82 10.47
CA ALA A 52 6.49 -6.18 10.74
C ALA A 52 7.59 -6.97 11.47
N LEU A 53 7.34 -7.37 12.71
CA LEU A 53 8.30 -8.05 13.59
C LEU A 53 7.70 -9.32 14.23
N PRO A 54 8.53 -10.28 14.69
CA PRO A 54 9.98 -10.36 14.51
C PRO A 54 10.38 -10.48 13.04
N ASP A 55 11.50 -9.87 12.68
CA ASP A 55 12.12 -10.00 11.36
C ASP A 55 13.11 -11.17 11.40
N THR A 56 12.68 -12.27 10.77
CA THR A 56 13.38 -13.55 10.77
C THR A 56 13.94 -13.93 9.41
N ARG A 57 13.65 -13.14 8.37
CA ARG A 57 14.11 -13.37 7.01
C ARG A 57 14.67 -12.09 6.40
N ARG A 58 15.89 -11.75 6.82
CA ARG A 58 16.58 -10.52 6.42
C ARG A 58 17.24 -10.67 5.06
N THR A 59 17.75 -11.85 4.76
CA THR A 59 18.46 -12.14 3.51
C THR A 59 17.93 -13.40 2.86
N HIS A 60 18.40 -13.67 1.64
CA HIS A 60 18.05 -14.89 0.91
C HIS A 60 18.55 -16.18 1.59
N ASP A 61 19.59 -16.08 2.43
CA ASP A 61 20.14 -17.21 3.17
C ASP A 61 19.24 -17.64 4.33
N ASP A 62 18.38 -16.73 4.80
CA ASP A 62 17.39 -17.02 5.83
C ASP A 62 16.22 -17.85 5.26
N LYS A 63 15.80 -18.86 6.02
CA LYS A 63 14.77 -19.80 5.58
C LYS A 63 13.41 -19.11 5.38
N LEU A 64 12.82 -19.27 4.20
CA LEU A 64 11.42 -18.92 3.96
C LEU A 64 10.49 -19.92 4.64
N ILE A 65 9.63 -19.42 5.52
CA ILE A 65 8.62 -20.19 6.27
C ILE A 65 7.25 -19.58 5.98
N LYS A 66 6.48 -20.26 5.12
CA LYS A 66 5.12 -19.83 4.77
C LYS A 66 4.21 -19.92 5.99
N GLY A 67 3.38 -18.88 6.18
CA GLY A 67 2.52 -18.77 7.36
C GLY A 67 3.27 -18.35 8.62
N GLU A 68 4.54 -17.92 8.48
CA GLU A 68 5.31 -17.36 9.60
C GLU A 68 6.02 -16.06 9.23
N ASN A 69 7.02 -16.09 8.35
CA ASN A 69 7.74 -14.90 7.87
C ASN A 69 7.27 -14.43 6.50
N PHE A 70 6.40 -15.22 5.86
CA PHE A 70 5.91 -14.95 4.52
C PHE A 70 4.49 -15.48 4.32
N THR A 71 3.63 -14.71 3.65
CA THR A 71 2.36 -15.21 3.10
C THR A 71 2.03 -14.57 1.76
N ASP A 72 1.76 -15.40 0.75
CA ASP A 72 1.30 -14.93 -0.56
C ASP A 72 -0.23 -14.78 -0.64
N GLU A 73 -0.92 -15.19 0.43
CA GLU A 73 -2.35 -15.01 0.61
C GLU A 73 -2.61 -13.77 1.48
N PRO A 74 -3.34 -12.77 0.95
CA PRO A 74 -3.65 -11.55 1.68
C PRO A 74 -4.61 -11.83 2.84
N GLY A 75 -4.54 -10.98 3.87
CA GLY A 75 -5.45 -11.04 5.01
C GLY A 75 -5.22 -12.19 6.01
N GLN A 76 -4.14 -12.97 5.85
CA GLN A 76 -3.87 -14.12 6.72
C GLN A 76 -3.03 -13.78 7.96
N MET A 77 -2.30 -12.65 7.96
CA MET A 77 -1.35 -12.32 9.01
C MET A 77 -1.11 -10.83 9.13
N ALA A 78 -0.96 -10.35 10.38
CA ALA A 78 -0.64 -8.98 10.74
C ALA A 78 -1.49 -7.99 9.92
N VAL A 79 -2.80 -8.00 10.16
CA VAL A 79 -3.76 -7.19 9.41
C VAL A 79 -3.95 -5.86 10.12
N LEU A 80 -3.63 -4.77 9.46
CA LEU A 80 -3.92 -3.41 9.88
C LEU A 80 -5.24 -2.95 9.25
N THR A 81 -6.06 -2.26 10.03
CA THR A 81 -7.33 -1.65 9.57
C THR A 81 -7.32 -0.16 9.81
N TYR A 82 -7.64 0.61 8.78
CA TYR A 82 -7.71 2.07 8.78
C TYR A 82 -9.12 2.52 8.43
N GLN A 83 -9.69 3.46 9.20
CA GLN A 83 -10.92 4.14 8.84
C GLN A 83 -10.58 5.27 7.86
N VAL A 84 -11.13 5.20 6.65
CA VAL A 84 -10.87 6.19 5.60
C VAL A 84 -12.20 6.74 5.08
N LYS A 85 -12.33 8.07 5.05
CA LYS A 85 -13.49 8.75 4.49
C LYS A 85 -13.24 9.10 3.03
N PHE A 86 -13.97 8.45 2.13
CA PHE A 86 -13.91 8.69 0.70
C PHE A 86 -14.92 9.75 0.27
N PRO A 87 -14.52 10.75 -0.54
CA PRO A 87 -15.42 11.81 -0.98
C PRO A 87 -16.40 11.36 -2.07
N ALA A 88 -16.09 10.29 -2.80
CA ALA A 88 -16.87 9.77 -3.92
C ALA A 88 -16.61 8.26 -4.09
N PRO A 89 -17.56 7.51 -4.71
CA PRO A 89 -17.26 6.19 -5.22
C PRO A 89 -16.24 6.27 -6.37
N GLY A 90 -15.56 5.15 -6.64
CA GLY A 90 -14.68 5.03 -7.80
C GLY A 90 -13.45 4.18 -7.53
N ARG A 91 -12.58 4.10 -8.55
CA ARG A 91 -11.29 3.43 -8.43
C ARG A 91 -10.26 4.34 -7.79
N TYR A 92 -9.69 3.89 -6.69
CA TYR A 92 -8.58 4.55 -6.01
C TYR A 92 -7.31 3.72 -6.17
N PHE A 93 -6.31 4.27 -6.84
CA PHE A 93 -4.96 3.70 -6.91
C PHE A 93 -4.26 3.87 -5.57
N VAL A 94 -3.67 2.77 -5.10
CA VAL A 94 -3.00 2.74 -3.79
C VAL A 94 -1.50 2.92 -4.01
N TRP A 95 -0.97 3.94 -3.35
CA TRP A 95 0.46 4.18 -3.21
C TRP A 95 0.87 3.92 -1.78
N VAL A 96 2.01 3.29 -1.58
CA VAL A 96 2.60 3.10 -0.25
C VAL A 96 4.03 3.64 -0.29
N ARG A 97 4.42 4.34 0.77
CA ARG A 97 5.79 4.73 1.07
C ARG A 97 6.35 3.68 2.04
N ALA A 98 7.44 3.05 1.63
CA ALA A 98 8.06 1.98 2.39
C ALA A 98 9.58 2.08 2.34
N PHE A 99 10.24 1.46 3.33
CA PHE A 99 11.69 1.27 3.34
C PHE A 99 11.97 -0.22 3.30
N SER A 100 12.61 -0.66 2.22
CA SER A 100 13.08 -2.03 2.08
C SER A 100 14.61 -2.03 2.01
N SER A 101 15.22 -2.96 2.73
CA SER A 101 16.68 -3.16 2.73
C SER A 101 17.11 -4.19 1.70
N GLY A 102 16.24 -5.14 1.37
CA GLY A 102 16.55 -6.27 0.49
C GLY A 102 15.34 -6.79 -0.28
N PRO A 103 15.47 -7.96 -0.92
CA PRO A 103 14.36 -8.61 -1.63
C PRO A 103 13.35 -9.28 -0.70
N GLU A 104 13.66 -9.38 0.60
CA GLU A 104 12.87 -10.19 1.55
C GLU A 104 12.01 -9.37 2.52
N ASP A 105 12.09 -8.03 2.46
CA ASP A 105 11.33 -7.08 3.29
C ASP A 105 10.60 -6.03 2.44
N ASN A 106 10.11 -6.42 1.25
CA ASN A 106 9.79 -5.47 0.19
C ASN A 106 8.42 -5.65 -0.47
N SER A 107 7.47 -6.27 0.23
CA SER A 107 6.10 -6.39 -0.26
C SER A 107 5.03 -6.44 0.82
N ILE A 108 3.82 -6.06 0.43
CA ILE A 108 2.62 -6.01 1.28
C ILE A 108 1.36 -6.32 0.43
N HIS A 109 0.23 -6.60 1.07
CA HIS A 109 -1.08 -6.64 0.42
C HIS A 109 -1.99 -5.53 0.97
N THR A 110 -3.00 -5.12 0.19
CA THR A 110 -4.04 -4.17 0.59
C THR A 110 -5.45 -4.70 0.29
N GLY A 111 -6.43 -4.26 1.07
CA GLY A 111 -7.83 -4.68 1.01
C GLY A 111 -8.80 -3.53 1.30
N LEU A 112 -10.08 -3.79 1.07
CA LEU A 112 -11.18 -2.84 1.29
C LEU A 112 -12.37 -3.56 1.91
N ASN A 113 -12.92 -3.00 2.99
CA ASN A 113 -14.13 -3.51 3.66
C ASN A 113 -14.06 -5.00 4.02
N GLY A 114 -12.87 -5.48 4.40
CA GLY A 114 -12.61 -6.89 4.75
C GLY A 114 -12.40 -7.81 3.54
N ALA A 115 -12.58 -7.30 2.32
CA ALA A 115 -12.30 -8.02 1.09
C ALA A 115 -10.87 -7.74 0.59
N TRP A 116 -10.26 -8.76 -0.01
CA TRP A 116 -8.90 -8.71 -0.55
C TRP A 116 -8.92 -8.91 -2.07
N PRO A 117 -9.19 -7.83 -2.86
CA PRO A 117 -9.34 -7.95 -4.29
C PRO A 117 -8.03 -8.37 -4.96
N GLN A 118 -8.10 -8.96 -6.15
CA GLN A 118 -6.90 -9.37 -6.89
C GLN A 118 -5.95 -8.20 -7.14
N SER A 119 -6.47 -6.98 -7.35
CA SER A 119 -5.68 -5.75 -7.51
C SER A 119 -4.97 -5.29 -6.23
N GLY A 120 -5.36 -5.79 -5.06
CA GLY A 120 -4.72 -5.44 -3.78
C GLY A 120 -3.52 -6.30 -3.41
N ARG A 121 -3.20 -7.32 -4.21
CA ARG A 121 -2.21 -8.35 -3.83
C ARG A 121 -0.81 -8.00 -4.28
N ARG A 122 0.19 -8.45 -3.51
CA ARG A 122 1.62 -8.51 -3.88
C ARG A 122 2.17 -7.19 -4.40
N MET A 123 1.89 -6.10 -3.68
CA MET A 123 2.52 -4.82 -3.95
C MET A 123 4.03 -4.92 -3.69
N GLN A 124 4.87 -4.42 -4.60
CA GLN A 124 6.29 -4.80 -4.65
C GLN A 124 7.26 -3.63 -4.85
N TRP A 125 8.36 -3.63 -4.10
CA TRP A 125 9.49 -2.70 -4.23
C TRP A 125 10.78 -3.42 -4.65
N CYS A 126 11.16 -3.36 -5.92
CA CYS A 126 12.50 -3.77 -6.37
C CYS A 126 13.53 -2.62 -6.33
N GLU A 127 13.07 -1.40 -6.61
CA GLU A 127 13.89 -0.18 -6.62
C GLU A 127 13.75 0.56 -5.29
N GLY A 128 14.60 1.57 -5.05
CA GLY A 128 14.50 2.42 -3.86
C GLY A 128 14.91 1.71 -2.58
N LYS A 129 15.96 0.87 -2.63
CA LYS A 129 16.50 0.18 -1.46
C LYS A 129 17.22 1.16 -0.54
N ASN A 130 17.08 0.92 0.76
CA ASN A 130 17.68 1.73 1.82
C ASN A 130 17.28 3.22 1.80
N VAL A 131 16.10 3.52 1.23
CA VAL A 131 15.50 4.85 1.22
C VAL A 131 13.98 4.75 1.21
N TRP A 132 13.30 5.67 1.88
CA TRP A 132 11.83 5.73 1.87
C TRP A 132 11.30 6.02 0.46
N THR A 133 10.62 5.06 -0.13
CA THR A 133 10.23 5.10 -1.55
C THR A 133 8.74 4.86 -1.73
N TRP A 134 8.09 5.74 -2.49
CA TRP A 134 6.73 5.52 -2.99
C TRP A 134 6.72 4.49 -4.11
N ALA A 135 5.81 3.53 -4.05
CA ALA A 135 5.50 2.67 -5.19
C ALA A 135 4.01 2.36 -5.30
N SER A 136 3.61 1.85 -6.46
CA SER A 136 2.28 1.31 -6.79
C SER A 136 2.43 0.29 -7.92
N LYS A 137 3.05 -0.86 -7.61
CA LYS A 137 3.39 -1.91 -8.59
C LYS A 137 2.96 -3.28 -8.08
N GLN A 138 2.20 -4.02 -8.88
CA GLN A 138 1.76 -5.37 -8.54
C GLN A 138 2.69 -6.41 -9.14
N ARG A 139 3.32 -7.25 -8.30
CA ARG A 139 4.07 -8.42 -8.76
C ARG A 139 3.15 -9.40 -9.51
N THR A 140 3.56 -9.78 -10.71
CA THR A 140 2.88 -10.80 -11.52
C THR A 140 3.81 -11.98 -11.80
N ALA A 141 3.29 -13.00 -12.47
CA ALA A 141 4.10 -14.11 -12.95
C ALA A 141 5.12 -13.67 -14.03
N ALA A 142 4.72 -12.71 -14.88
CA ALA A 142 5.57 -12.19 -15.96
C ALA A 142 6.56 -11.13 -15.48
N ASN A 143 6.23 -10.38 -14.41
CA ASN A 143 7.08 -9.32 -13.89
C ASN A 143 7.18 -9.39 -12.36
N HIS A 144 8.32 -9.89 -11.89
CA HIS A 144 8.62 -10.04 -10.46
C HIS A 144 8.80 -8.72 -9.71
N CYS A 145 9.14 -7.63 -10.41
CA CYS A 145 9.27 -6.29 -9.83
C CYS A 145 7.99 -5.46 -9.90
N GLY A 146 6.98 -6.05 -10.51
CA GLY A 146 5.62 -5.57 -10.54
C GLY A 146 5.32 -4.56 -11.63
N GLU A 147 4.05 -4.54 -12.00
CA GLU A 147 3.51 -3.72 -13.07
C GLU A 147 2.81 -2.49 -12.49
N PRO A 148 3.16 -1.27 -12.94
CA PRO A 148 2.57 -0.03 -12.43
C PRO A 148 1.09 0.08 -12.77
N GLY A 149 0.35 0.82 -11.94
CA GLY A 149 -1.07 1.06 -12.15
C GLY A 149 -1.94 -0.18 -11.94
N LYS A 150 -1.39 -1.27 -11.36
CA LYS A 150 -2.10 -2.53 -11.03
C LYS A 150 -2.53 -2.68 -9.57
N ILE A 151 -2.20 -1.71 -8.73
CA ILE A 151 -2.67 -1.68 -7.33
C ILE A 151 -3.77 -0.64 -7.18
N TRP A 152 -5.00 -1.11 -6.97
CA TRP A 152 -6.17 -0.25 -6.77
C TRP A 152 -7.26 -0.93 -5.94
N LEU A 153 -8.15 -0.12 -5.39
CA LEU A 153 -9.38 -0.51 -4.69
C LEU A 153 -10.57 0.16 -5.38
N ASP A 154 -11.62 -0.59 -5.65
CA ASP A 154 -12.87 -0.06 -6.19
C ASP A 154 -13.83 0.25 -5.02
N VAL A 155 -13.98 1.54 -4.72
CA VAL A 155 -14.77 2.05 -3.59
C VAL A 155 -16.22 2.23 -4.04
N PRO A 156 -17.20 1.56 -3.38
CA PRO A 156 -18.56 1.48 -3.90
C PRO A 156 -19.40 2.74 -3.65
N SER A 157 -19.04 3.55 -2.65
CA SER A 157 -19.81 4.72 -2.24
C SER A 157 -18.90 5.80 -1.62
N ALA A 158 -19.39 7.04 -1.58
CA ALA A 158 -18.80 8.03 -0.69
C ALA A 158 -19.10 7.67 0.78
N GLY A 159 -18.24 8.08 1.71
CA GLY A 159 -18.40 7.82 3.14
C GLY A 159 -17.23 7.06 3.75
N GLU A 160 -17.45 6.55 4.96
CA GLU A 160 -16.43 5.79 5.67
C GLU A 160 -16.35 4.35 5.16
N HIS A 161 -15.12 3.92 4.88
CA HIS A 161 -14.77 2.56 4.52
C HIS A 161 -13.51 2.14 5.28
N THR A 162 -13.29 0.84 5.40
CA THR A 162 -12.04 0.32 5.97
C THR A 162 -11.06 0.01 4.84
N VAL A 163 -9.88 0.62 4.88
CA VAL A 163 -8.74 0.16 4.08
C VAL A 163 -7.90 -0.74 4.96
N GLN A 164 -7.52 -1.90 4.44
CA GLN A 164 -6.68 -2.86 5.16
C GLN A 164 -5.34 -3.06 4.50
N PHE A 165 -4.34 -3.41 5.30
CA PHE A 165 -3.04 -3.89 4.83
C PHE A 165 -2.67 -5.14 5.59
N SER A 166 -2.10 -6.15 4.92
CA SER A 166 -1.63 -7.37 5.56
C SER A 166 -0.20 -7.68 5.14
N LEU A 167 0.51 -8.36 6.03
CA LEU A 167 1.86 -8.84 5.75
C LEU A 167 1.88 -9.69 4.49
N ARG A 168 2.91 -9.47 3.65
CA ARG A 168 3.39 -10.48 2.69
C ARG A 168 4.74 -11.02 3.14
N GLU A 169 5.60 -10.16 3.65
CA GLU A 169 6.95 -10.44 4.14
C GLU A 169 7.17 -9.76 5.51
N ASP A 170 7.82 -10.44 6.46
CA ASP A 170 8.28 -9.82 7.69
C ASP A 170 9.44 -8.84 7.44
N GLY A 171 9.79 -8.03 8.43
CA GLY A 171 10.77 -6.97 8.29
C GLY A 171 10.33 -5.74 7.49
N PHE A 172 9.25 -5.83 6.69
CA PHE A 172 8.72 -4.72 5.89
C PHE A 172 8.47 -3.48 6.75
N ARG A 173 8.96 -2.32 6.29
CA ARG A 173 8.80 -1.03 6.97
C ARG A 173 7.82 -0.15 6.19
N PHE A 174 6.67 0.10 6.80
CA PHE A 174 5.54 0.82 6.24
C PHE A 174 5.43 2.21 6.89
N ASP A 175 5.57 3.26 6.09
CA ASP A 175 5.56 4.65 6.57
C ASP A 175 4.20 5.32 6.35
N GLN A 176 3.70 5.27 5.11
CA GLN A 176 2.50 6.02 4.75
C GLN A 176 1.82 5.41 3.54
N PHE A 177 0.51 5.60 3.41
CA PHE A 177 -0.18 5.30 2.17
C PHE A 177 -0.98 6.48 1.64
N LEU A 178 -1.23 6.43 0.34
CA LEU A 178 -1.94 7.44 -0.41
C LEU A 178 -2.93 6.78 -1.36
N LEU A 179 -4.13 7.36 -1.48
CA LEU A 179 -5.21 6.90 -2.34
C LEU A 179 -5.59 8.04 -3.29
N THR A 180 -5.59 7.76 -4.59
CA THR A 180 -5.89 8.77 -5.62
C THR A 180 -6.73 8.19 -6.75
N THR A 181 -7.57 9.03 -7.35
CA THR A 181 -8.35 8.66 -8.55
C THR A 181 -7.59 8.96 -9.84
N ASP A 182 -6.46 9.67 -9.78
CA ASP A 182 -5.61 9.95 -10.93
C ASP A 182 -4.67 8.76 -11.22
N PRO A 183 -4.86 8.03 -12.33
CA PRO A 183 -4.00 6.90 -12.70
C PRO A 183 -2.56 7.31 -13.03
N ASN A 184 -2.31 8.60 -13.28
CA ASN A 184 -1.00 9.14 -13.65
C ASN A 184 -0.28 9.81 -12.48
N TYR A 185 -0.89 9.84 -11.29
CA TYR A 185 -0.30 10.45 -10.10
C TYR A 185 1.05 9.80 -9.76
N LYS A 186 2.05 10.62 -9.47
CA LYS A 186 3.37 10.19 -8.99
C LYS A 186 3.71 11.05 -7.77
N PRO A 187 3.66 10.47 -6.54
CA PRO A 187 3.96 11.20 -5.31
C PRO A 187 5.41 11.66 -5.23
#